data_AF-A0A3E1NZF4-F1
#
_entry.id   AF-A0A3E1NZF4-F1
#
_cell.length_a   1.000
_cell.length_b   1.000
_cell.length_c   1.000
_cell.angle_alpha   90.00
_cell.angle_beta   90.00
_cell.angle_gamma   90.00
#
_symmetry.space_group_name_H-M   'P 1'
#
loop_
_entity.id
_entity.type
_entity.pdbx_description
1 polymer ?
#
loop_
_entity_poly.entity_id
_entity_poly.type
_entity_poly.pdbx_seq_one_letter_code
_entity_poly.pdbx_strand_id
1 'polypeptide(L)'
;MQQGPRPNFNRGGRNPNFRREQQQEHRTNRMIRVPEVRLVGENIEVGVYRTDEALRMAEEQGLDLVEISPNAAPPVCRIIDYNKFLYEKKKKEKEMKANAHKSEVKEIRFTPNTDDHDFDFKAKHAEKFLKDGNKVKTYVQFKGRAIMFKERGELILLKFAERLAEVGALEGMPTMEGKRMIAIFAPKSAKKKPSGPKEAKEDRAPREDRPQQPREPRPAAPAASPAPENKPE
;
A
#
# COMPACT_ATOMS: atom_id res chain seq x y z
N MET A 1 55.80 -39.66 3.18
CA MET A 1 54.57 -38.88 3.44
C MET A 1 53.88 -38.70 2.09
N GLN A 2 53.12 -39.62 1.50
CA GLN A 2 51.93 -40.36 1.91
C GLN A 2 50.72 -39.49 2.31
N GLN A 3 49.70 -39.55 1.43
CA GLN A 3 48.24 -39.36 1.59
C GLN A 3 47.73 -37.90 1.71
N GLY A 4 46.68 -37.45 1.02
CA GLY A 4 45.70 -38.12 0.15
C GLY A 4 44.80 -37.08 -0.58
N PRO A 5 43.85 -37.53 -1.43
CA PRO A 5 43.04 -36.67 -2.29
C PRO A 5 41.94 -35.92 -1.51
N ARG A 6 41.75 -34.63 -1.84
CA ARG A 6 40.71 -33.77 -1.25
C ARG A 6 39.30 -34.12 -1.77
N PRO A 7 38.25 -33.93 -0.96
CA PRO A 7 36.97 -34.62 -1.09
C PRO A 7 36.12 -34.15 -2.27
N ASN A 8 35.42 -35.12 -2.85
CA ASN A 8 34.38 -34.98 -3.85
C ASN A 8 33.23 -34.10 -3.32
N PHE A 9 33.14 -32.85 -3.79
CA PHE A 9 31.96 -32.03 -3.55
C PHE A 9 30.81 -32.61 -4.35
N ASN A 10 29.98 -33.38 -3.66
CA ASN A 10 28.65 -33.81 -4.04
C ASN A 10 27.89 -32.62 -4.67
N ARG A 11 27.91 -32.55 -5.99
CA ARG A 11 27.11 -31.61 -6.79
C ARG A 11 25.68 -32.15 -6.80
N GLY A 12 25.07 -32.17 -5.62
CA GLY A 12 23.66 -32.47 -5.42
C GLY A 12 22.87 -31.52 -6.32
N GLY A 13 22.27 -32.09 -7.36
CA GLY A 13 21.42 -31.38 -8.29
C GLY A 13 20.38 -30.62 -7.50
N ARG A 14 20.48 -29.29 -7.51
CA ARG A 14 19.41 -28.43 -7.06
C ARG A 14 18.32 -28.55 -8.13
N ASN A 15 17.48 -29.57 -7.99
CA ASN A 15 16.39 -29.85 -8.89
C ASN A 15 15.51 -28.58 -8.96
N PRO A 16 15.49 -27.82 -10.07
CA PRO A 16 14.69 -26.59 -10.17
C PRO A 16 13.19 -26.88 -10.23
N ASN A 17 12.85 -28.16 -10.30
CA ASN A 17 11.52 -28.69 -10.52
C ASN A 17 10.75 -28.97 -9.23
N PHE A 18 11.04 -28.25 -8.13
CA PHE A 18 10.00 -27.95 -7.15
C PHE A 18 8.97 -27.04 -7.82
N ARG A 19 8.19 -27.66 -8.70
CA ARG A 19 6.89 -27.21 -9.17
C ARG A 19 6.15 -26.95 -7.87
N ARG A 20 6.15 -25.69 -7.41
CA ARG A 20 5.32 -25.27 -6.30
C ARG A 20 3.96 -25.83 -6.65
N GLU A 21 3.54 -26.88 -5.94
CA GLU A 21 2.16 -27.31 -5.96
C GLU A 21 1.42 -26.02 -5.69
N GLN A 22 0.74 -25.52 -6.72
CA GLN A 22 -0.14 -24.38 -6.59
C GLN A 22 -1.18 -24.88 -5.61
N GLN A 23 -0.95 -24.63 -4.32
CA GLN A 23 -1.91 -24.90 -3.26
C GLN A 23 -3.21 -24.34 -3.80
N GLN A 24 -4.19 -25.22 -4.00
CA GLN A 24 -5.48 -24.82 -4.56
C GLN A 24 -5.99 -23.70 -3.66
N GLU A 25 -6.07 -22.51 -4.24
CA GLU A 25 -6.34 -21.28 -3.48
C GLU A 25 -7.80 -21.25 -2.99
N HIS A 26 -8.65 -22.13 -3.52
CA HIS A 26 -10.07 -22.24 -3.21
C HIS A 26 -10.38 -23.69 -2.86
N ARG A 27 -11.24 -23.90 -1.86
CA ARG A 27 -11.80 -25.22 -1.53
C ARG A 27 -12.91 -25.54 -2.54
N THR A 28 -12.96 -26.78 -2.98
CA THR A 28 -13.91 -27.22 -4.02
C THR A 28 -14.62 -28.51 -3.61
N ASN A 29 -15.89 -28.64 -3.95
CA ASN A 29 -16.73 -29.82 -3.73
C ASN A 29 -16.62 -30.34 -2.30
N ARG A 30 -16.15 -31.58 -2.13
CA ARG A 30 -16.00 -32.30 -0.86
C ARG A 30 -14.96 -31.71 0.10
N MET A 31 -14.18 -30.70 -0.34
CA MET A 31 -13.29 -29.95 0.55
C MET A 31 -14.05 -28.97 1.45
N ILE A 32 -15.29 -28.63 1.09
CA ILE A 32 -16.17 -27.75 1.85
C ILE A 32 -16.83 -28.60 2.96
N ARG A 33 -16.52 -28.28 4.23
CA ARG A 33 -16.96 -29.07 5.41
C ARG A 33 -18.06 -28.40 6.23
N VAL A 34 -18.60 -27.28 5.75
CA VAL A 34 -19.66 -26.55 6.45
C VAL A 34 -21.03 -27.18 6.16
N PRO A 35 -22.02 -27.06 7.07
CA PRO A 35 -23.36 -27.60 6.85
C PRO A 35 -24.22 -26.75 5.91
N GLU A 36 -24.00 -25.43 5.90
CA GLU A 36 -24.77 -24.46 5.12
C GLU A 36 -23.83 -23.53 4.36
N VAL A 37 -24.20 -23.19 3.14
CA VAL A 37 -23.43 -22.33 2.23
C VAL A 37 -24.37 -21.30 1.59
N ARG A 38 -23.87 -20.09 1.38
CA ARG A 38 -24.55 -19.12 0.52
C ARG A 38 -24.17 -19.41 -0.92
N LEU A 39 -25.13 -19.87 -1.71
CA LEU A 39 -24.93 -20.23 -3.11
C LEU A 39 -25.13 -19.03 -4.03
N VAL A 40 -24.22 -18.86 -4.97
CA VAL A 40 -24.31 -17.88 -6.05
C VAL A 40 -24.12 -18.61 -7.39
N GLY A 41 -24.94 -18.31 -8.39
CA GLY A 41 -24.88 -18.97 -9.69
C GLY A 41 -25.51 -18.12 -10.79
N GLU A 42 -25.24 -18.46 -12.05
CA GLU A 42 -25.85 -17.79 -13.20
C GLU A 42 -27.25 -18.33 -13.52
N ASN A 43 -27.55 -19.57 -13.11
CA ASN A 43 -28.84 -20.25 -13.35
C ASN A 43 -29.52 -20.71 -12.04
N ILE A 44 -29.15 -20.11 -10.90
CA ILE A 44 -29.63 -20.53 -9.58
C ILE A 44 -29.99 -19.29 -8.78
N GLU A 45 -31.08 -19.37 -8.01
CA GLU A 45 -31.46 -18.32 -7.09
C GLU A 45 -30.39 -18.14 -6.01
N VAL A 46 -30.01 -16.89 -5.76
CA VAL A 46 -29.01 -16.56 -4.75
C VAL A 46 -29.66 -16.70 -3.37
N GLY A 47 -29.16 -17.64 -2.57
CA GLY A 47 -29.77 -18.01 -1.31
C GLY A 47 -28.83 -18.78 -0.39
N VAL A 48 -29.31 -19.14 0.79
CA VAL A 48 -28.62 -20.05 1.71
C VAL A 48 -29.17 -21.44 1.48
N TYR A 49 -28.28 -22.38 1.18
CA TYR A 49 -28.62 -23.77 0.89
C TYR A 49 -27.79 -24.70 1.77
N ARG A 50 -28.26 -25.92 1.97
CA ARG A 50 -27.44 -26.98 2.58
C ARG A 50 -26.34 -27.35 1.61
N THR A 51 -25.15 -27.66 2.13
CA THR A 51 -23.99 -28.03 1.30
C THR A 51 -24.29 -29.24 0.42
N ASP A 52 -25.05 -30.21 0.92
CA ASP A 52 -25.46 -31.40 0.15
C ASP A 52 -26.32 -31.05 -1.06
N GLU A 53 -27.26 -30.10 -0.91
CA GLU A 53 -28.09 -29.63 -2.02
C GLU A 53 -27.26 -28.85 -3.04
N ALA A 54 -26.38 -27.97 -2.57
CA ALA A 54 -25.48 -27.22 -3.44
C ALA A 54 -24.52 -28.13 -4.24
N LEU A 55 -24.04 -29.22 -3.63
CA LEU A 55 -23.23 -30.24 -4.31
C LEU A 55 -24.04 -30.97 -5.38
N ARG A 56 -25.27 -31.38 -5.06
CA ARG A 56 -26.14 -32.06 -6.02
C ARG A 56 -26.48 -31.16 -7.21
N MET A 57 -26.78 -29.89 -6.98
CA MET A 57 -27.01 -28.91 -8.06
C MET A 57 -25.77 -28.71 -8.95
N ALA A 58 -24.55 -28.79 -8.37
CA ALA A 58 -23.31 -28.73 -9.13
C ALA A 58 -23.13 -29.98 -10.00
N GLU A 59 -23.38 -31.17 -9.44
CA GLU A 59 -23.31 -32.45 -10.15
C GLU A 59 -24.35 -32.55 -11.28
N GLU A 60 -25.58 -32.11 -11.06
CA GLU A 60 -26.65 -32.06 -12.08
C GLU A 60 -26.27 -31.17 -13.28
N GLN A 61 -25.48 -30.13 -13.05
CA GLN A 61 -24.97 -29.23 -14.10
C GLN A 61 -23.62 -29.68 -14.67
N GLY A 62 -22.98 -30.71 -14.10
CA GLY A 62 -21.63 -31.14 -14.47
C GLY A 62 -20.54 -30.11 -14.16
N LEU A 63 -20.77 -29.26 -13.15
CA LEU A 63 -19.87 -28.18 -12.72
C LEU A 63 -19.33 -28.45 -11.31
N ASP A 64 -18.41 -27.61 -10.85
CA ASP A 64 -17.85 -27.71 -9.50
C ASP A 64 -18.44 -26.65 -8.55
N LEU A 65 -18.62 -27.04 -7.28
CA LEU A 65 -18.94 -26.11 -6.20
C LEU A 65 -17.64 -25.52 -5.64
N VAL A 66 -17.37 -24.25 -5.91
CA VAL A 66 -16.13 -23.56 -5.51
C VAL A 66 -16.42 -22.57 -4.38
N GLU A 67 -15.69 -22.66 -3.27
CA GLU A 67 -15.73 -21.70 -2.17
C GLU A 67 -14.95 -20.43 -2.55
N ILE A 68 -15.64 -19.30 -2.70
CA ILE A 68 -15.05 -18.02 -3.10
C ILE A 68 -14.65 -17.18 -1.88
N SER A 69 -15.48 -17.19 -0.83
CA SER A 69 -15.22 -16.42 0.39
C SER A 69 -15.50 -17.26 1.63
N PRO A 70 -14.46 -17.78 2.31
CA PRO A 70 -14.60 -18.52 3.57
C PRO A 70 -14.86 -17.60 4.78
N ASN A 71 -14.63 -16.29 4.65
CA ASN A 71 -14.71 -15.35 5.77
C ASN A 71 -16.14 -14.92 6.14
N ALA A 72 -17.14 -15.32 5.34
CA ALA A 72 -18.55 -15.02 5.60
C ALA A 72 -19.21 -16.16 6.40
N ALA A 73 -20.21 -15.82 7.22
CA ALA A 73 -21.08 -16.78 7.91
C ALA A 73 -22.52 -16.60 7.41
N PRO A 74 -23.08 -17.53 6.60
CA PRO A 74 -22.46 -18.72 5.99
C PRO A 74 -21.48 -18.39 4.84
N PRO A 75 -20.49 -19.27 4.55
CA PRO A 75 -19.48 -19.03 3.52
C PRO A 75 -20.11 -18.97 2.12
N VAL A 76 -19.48 -18.20 1.23
CA VAL A 76 -20.01 -17.96 -0.12
C VAL A 76 -19.40 -18.94 -1.10
N CYS A 77 -20.26 -19.79 -1.67
CA CYS A 77 -19.92 -20.78 -2.68
C CYS A 77 -20.55 -20.42 -4.03
N ARG A 78 -19.84 -20.73 -5.11
CA ARG A 78 -20.31 -20.50 -6.48
C ARG A 78 -20.21 -21.78 -7.29
N ILE A 79 -21.26 -22.11 -8.04
CA ILE A 79 -21.24 -23.24 -8.98
C ILE A 79 -20.64 -22.77 -10.30
N ILE A 80 -19.44 -23.22 -10.63
CA ILE A 80 -18.67 -22.83 -11.82
C ILE A 80 -17.69 -23.94 -12.22
N ASP A 81 -17.27 -23.96 -13.48
CA ASP A 81 -16.12 -24.78 -13.90
C ASP A 81 -14.83 -24.23 -13.27
N TYR A 82 -14.16 -25.05 -12.44
CA TYR A 82 -12.98 -24.61 -11.70
C TYR A 82 -11.80 -24.27 -12.61
N ASN A 83 -11.61 -25.00 -13.71
CA ASN A 83 -10.51 -24.77 -14.64
C ASN A 83 -10.68 -23.47 -15.43
N LYS A 84 -11.91 -23.20 -15.88
CA LYS A 84 -12.28 -21.96 -16.55
C LYS A 84 -12.13 -20.77 -15.60
N PHE A 85 -12.60 -20.90 -14.36
CA PHE A 85 -12.42 -19.87 -13.33
C PHE A 85 -10.94 -19.55 -13.07
N LEU A 86 -10.09 -20.58 -12.94
CA LEU A 86 -8.65 -20.37 -12.76
C LEU A 86 -8.02 -19.68 -13.98
N TYR A 87 -8.46 -20.02 -15.19
CA TYR A 87 -7.99 -19.37 -16.42
C TYR A 87 -8.40 -17.89 -16.47
N GLU A 88 -9.67 -17.58 -16.19
CA GLU A 88 -10.19 -16.21 -16.16
C GLU A 88 -9.53 -15.38 -15.07
N LYS A 89 -9.36 -15.94 -13.87
CA LYS A 89 -8.63 -15.29 -12.77
C LYS A 89 -7.20 -14.99 -13.18
N LYS A 90 -6.47 -15.96 -13.72
CA LYS A 90 -5.09 -15.75 -14.22
C LYS A 90 -5.03 -14.75 -15.35
N LYS A 91 -5.99 -14.75 -16.28
CA LYS A 91 -6.06 -13.79 -17.40
C LYS A 91 -6.30 -12.38 -16.86
N LYS A 92 -7.28 -12.21 -15.99
CA LYS A 92 -7.59 -10.93 -15.33
C LYS A 92 -6.42 -10.44 -14.48
N GLU A 93 -5.76 -11.31 -13.73
CA GLU A 93 -4.56 -10.96 -12.97
C GLU A 93 -3.40 -10.54 -13.87
N LYS A 94 -3.19 -11.22 -15.01
CA LYS A 94 -2.18 -10.83 -16.01
C LYS A 94 -2.54 -9.49 -16.64
N GLU A 95 -3.79 -9.27 -16.99
CA GLU A 95 -4.27 -8.02 -17.55
C GLU A 95 -4.15 -6.88 -16.54
N MET A 96 -4.53 -7.10 -15.27
CA MET A 96 -4.33 -6.13 -14.20
C MET A 96 -2.85 -5.84 -13.96
N LYS A 97 -1.97 -6.85 -14.00
CA LYS A 97 -0.52 -6.68 -13.87
C LYS A 97 0.11 -6.00 -15.08
N ALA A 98 -0.44 -6.18 -16.28
CA ALA A 98 0.01 -5.52 -17.50
C ALA A 98 -0.47 -4.06 -17.56
N ASN A 99 -1.72 -3.82 -17.12
CA ASN A 99 -2.33 -2.49 -17.05
C ASN A 99 -1.82 -1.68 -15.85
N ALA A 100 -1.31 -2.35 -14.81
CA ALA A 100 -0.60 -1.69 -13.72
C ALA A 100 0.71 -1.11 -14.27
N HIS A 101 0.71 0.21 -14.50
CA HIS A 101 1.92 0.94 -14.83
C HIS A 101 2.94 0.74 -13.70
N LYS A 102 4.04 0.03 -14.01
CA LYS A 102 5.14 -0.15 -13.07
C LYS A 102 5.88 1.18 -12.97
N SER A 103 5.57 1.96 -11.94
CA SER A 103 6.33 3.15 -11.61
C SER A 103 7.74 2.73 -11.18
N GLU A 104 8.72 2.91 -12.06
CA GLU A 104 10.12 2.66 -11.76
C GLU A 104 10.78 3.92 -11.20
N VAL A 105 11.88 3.74 -10.47
CA VAL A 105 12.74 4.86 -10.05
C VAL A 105 13.81 5.05 -11.11
N LYS A 106 13.78 6.17 -11.83
CA LYS A 106 14.81 6.54 -12.82
C LYS A 106 15.82 7.45 -12.15
N GLU A 107 17.10 7.18 -12.38
CA GLU A 107 18.19 7.95 -11.78
C GLU A 107 18.81 8.91 -12.80
N ILE A 108 18.98 10.18 -12.40
CA ILE A 108 19.65 11.20 -13.22
C ILE A 108 20.86 11.73 -12.48
N ARG A 109 22.01 11.69 -13.16
CA ARG A 109 23.28 12.10 -12.62
C ARG A 109 23.66 13.50 -13.08
N PHE A 110 24.05 14.34 -12.12
CA PHE A 110 24.65 15.64 -12.34
C PHE A 110 26.11 15.67 -11.86
N THR A 111 26.85 16.61 -12.41
CA THR A 111 28.22 16.95 -12.01
C THR A 111 28.20 18.40 -11.52
N PRO A 112 29.02 18.79 -10.53
CA PRO A 112 29.05 20.18 -10.04
C PRO A 112 29.41 21.24 -11.10
N ASN A 113 29.98 20.84 -12.23
CA ASN A 113 30.29 21.70 -13.38
C ASN A 113 29.41 21.35 -14.60
N THR A 114 28.12 21.05 -14.37
CA THR A 114 27.17 20.81 -15.47
C THR A 114 26.99 22.08 -16.31
N ASP A 115 26.99 21.92 -17.62
CA ASP A 115 26.69 22.97 -18.61
C ASP A 115 25.17 23.19 -18.75
N ASP A 116 24.74 24.40 -19.13
CA ASP A 116 23.32 24.74 -19.28
C ASP A 116 22.61 23.81 -20.29
N HIS A 117 23.28 23.43 -21.39
CA HIS A 117 22.69 22.54 -22.39
C HIS A 117 22.47 21.11 -21.85
N ASP A 118 23.42 20.60 -21.06
CA ASP A 118 23.30 19.29 -20.39
C ASP A 118 22.19 19.31 -19.32
N PHE A 119 22.02 20.44 -18.63
CA PHE A 119 20.94 20.65 -17.67
C PHE A 119 19.56 20.59 -18.36
N ASP A 120 19.35 21.36 -19.43
CA ASP A 120 18.09 21.39 -20.18
C ASP A 120 17.72 20.02 -20.76
N PHE A 121 18.71 19.29 -21.28
CA PHE A 121 18.48 17.93 -21.79
C PHE A 121 18.01 16.99 -20.68
N LYS A 122 18.65 17.02 -19.51
CA LYS A 122 18.27 16.21 -18.34
C LYS A 122 16.93 16.62 -17.75
N ALA A 123 16.61 17.92 -17.76
CA ALA A 123 15.31 18.43 -17.33
C ALA A 123 14.19 17.87 -18.21
N LYS A 124 14.31 17.95 -19.53
CA LYS A 124 13.34 17.35 -20.47
C LYS A 124 13.18 15.84 -20.28
N HIS A 125 14.27 15.12 -19.98
CA HIS A 125 14.21 13.69 -19.68
C HIS A 125 13.45 13.41 -18.38
N ALA A 126 13.71 14.18 -17.32
CA ALA A 126 12.97 14.06 -16.08
C ALA A 126 11.50 14.42 -16.24
N GLU A 127 11.17 15.46 -17.02
CA GLU A 127 9.79 15.80 -17.33
C GLU A 127 9.07 14.63 -18.01
N LYS A 128 9.73 13.97 -18.98
CA LYS A 128 9.20 12.79 -19.64
C LYS A 128 8.98 11.64 -18.65
N PHE A 129 9.96 11.33 -17.81
CA PHE A 129 9.83 10.27 -16.80
C PHE A 129 8.73 10.55 -15.78
N LEU A 130 8.57 11.80 -15.36
CA LEU A 130 7.49 12.21 -14.45
C LEU A 130 6.13 12.17 -15.14
N LYS A 131 6.03 12.55 -16.42
CA LYS A 131 4.80 12.39 -17.23
C LYS A 131 4.42 10.92 -17.41
N ASP A 132 5.41 10.04 -17.58
CA ASP A 132 5.19 8.60 -17.63
C ASP A 132 4.75 8.02 -16.28
N GLY A 133 4.86 8.76 -15.17
CA GLY A 133 4.47 8.29 -13.83
C GLY A 133 5.60 7.60 -13.05
N ASN A 134 6.84 7.73 -13.51
CA ASN A 134 8.02 7.25 -12.82
C ASN A 134 8.49 8.25 -11.76
N LYS A 135 9.15 7.74 -10.71
CA LYS A 135 9.86 8.60 -9.75
C LYS A 135 11.24 8.91 -10.30
N VAL A 136 11.72 10.13 -10.10
CA VAL A 136 13.05 10.53 -10.56
C VAL A 136 13.93 10.79 -9.35
N LYS A 137 15.00 10.02 -9.19
CA LYS A 137 16.05 10.25 -8.19
C LYS A 137 17.20 10.96 -8.87
N THR A 138 17.41 12.22 -8.56
CA THR A 138 18.56 12.95 -9.08
C THR A 138 19.67 12.98 -8.06
N TYR A 139 20.91 12.92 -8.52
CA TYR A 139 22.04 13.08 -7.64
C TYR A 139 23.19 13.82 -8.31
N VAL A 140 23.85 14.69 -7.53
CA VAL A 140 25.10 15.34 -7.90
C VAL A 140 26.24 14.52 -7.31
N GLN A 141 27.14 14.02 -8.15
CA GLN A 141 28.33 13.30 -7.67
C GLN A 141 29.51 14.27 -7.52
N PHE A 142 30.04 14.40 -6.30
CA PHE A 142 31.25 15.16 -6.03
C PHE A 142 32.47 14.24 -6.11
N LYS A 143 33.43 14.58 -6.98
CA LYS A 143 34.71 13.86 -7.10
C LYS A 143 35.84 14.67 -6.46
N GLY A 144 36.62 14.03 -5.58
CA GLY A 144 37.81 14.63 -4.95
C GLY A 144 37.49 15.90 -4.17
N ARG A 145 38.19 17.01 -4.48
CA ARG A 145 38.01 18.33 -3.86
C ARG A 145 36.69 19.02 -4.21
N ALA A 146 35.90 18.44 -5.13
CA ALA A 146 34.64 19.04 -5.56
C ALA A 146 33.57 19.10 -4.44
N ILE A 147 33.78 18.44 -3.30
CA ILE A 147 32.92 18.58 -2.11
C ILE A 147 32.83 20.03 -1.60
N MET A 148 33.84 20.87 -1.89
CA MET A 148 33.81 22.30 -1.58
C MET A 148 32.71 23.04 -2.36
N PHE A 149 32.28 22.51 -3.51
CA PHE A 149 31.21 23.08 -4.33
C PHE A 149 29.83 22.51 -3.96
N LYS A 150 29.62 22.12 -2.71
CA LYS A 150 28.32 21.63 -2.21
C LYS A 150 27.18 22.60 -2.52
N GLU A 151 27.43 23.91 -2.36
CA GLU A 151 26.45 24.98 -2.59
C GLU A 151 26.04 25.06 -4.07
N ARG A 152 26.98 24.83 -4.99
CA ARG A 152 26.67 24.76 -6.43
C ARG A 152 25.83 23.53 -6.76
N GLY A 153 26.14 22.39 -6.14
CA GLY A 153 25.33 21.17 -6.30
C GLY A 153 23.90 21.35 -5.80
N GLU A 154 23.74 22.00 -4.65
CA GLU A 154 22.43 22.34 -4.10
C GLU A 154 21.65 23.27 -5.02
N LEU A 155 22.29 24.34 -5.51
CA LEU A 155 21.67 25.30 -6.42
C LEU A 155 21.22 24.65 -7.74
N ILE A 156 22.00 23.71 -8.29
CA ILE A 156 21.60 22.93 -9.47
C ILE A 156 20.34 22.11 -9.18
N LEU A 157 20.28 21.44 -8.03
CA LEU A 157 19.11 20.63 -7.65
C LEU A 157 17.87 21.49 -7.37
N LEU A 158 18.05 22.67 -6.78
CA LEU A 158 16.96 23.63 -6.56
C LEU A 158 16.44 24.19 -7.89
N LYS A 159 17.31 24.64 -8.80
CA LYS A 159 16.92 25.05 -10.16
C LYS A 159 16.19 23.93 -10.90
N PHE A 160 16.66 22.69 -10.72
CA PHE A 160 16.02 21.51 -11.32
C PHE A 160 14.62 21.29 -10.75
N ALA A 161 14.44 21.49 -9.44
CA ALA A 161 13.14 21.41 -8.79
C ALA A 161 12.17 22.49 -9.28
N GLU A 162 12.64 23.74 -9.45
CA GLU A 162 11.85 24.83 -10.01
C GLU A 162 11.41 24.53 -11.44
N ARG A 163 12.33 24.03 -12.29
CA ARG A 163 12.01 23.66 -13.67
C ARG A 163 10.99 22.53 -13.74
N LEU A 164 11.10 21.54 -12.85
CA LEU A 164 10.18 20.41 -12.78
C LEU A 164 8.91 20.68 -11.97
N ALA A 165 8.75 21.88 -11.41
CA ALA A 165 7.61 22.22 -10.57
C ALA A 165 6.28 22.08 -11.31
N GLU A 166 6.23 22.16 -12.65
CA GLU A 166 4.99 21.96 -13.40
C GLU A 166 4.53 20.50 -13.44
N VAL A 167 5.46 19.55 -13.52
CA VAL A 167 5.19 18.12 -13.78
C VAL A 167 5.45 17.21 -12.58
N GLY A 168 6.24 17.66 -11.60
CA GLY A 168 6.66 16.90 -10.43
C GLY A 168 6.68 17.73 -9.16
N ALA A 169 6.70 17.04 -8.03
CA ALA A 169 6.88 17.61 -6.70
C ALA A 169 8.17 17.05 -6.09
N LEU A 170 8.92 17.91 -5.41
CA LEU A 170 10.06 17.50 -4.61
C LEU A 170 9.55 16.81 -3.33
N GLU A 171 9.86 15.53 -3.15
CA GLU A 171 9.43 14.78 -1.94
C GLU A 171 10.34 15.03 -0.74
N GLY A 172 11.62 15.35 -0.99
CA GLY A 172 12.60 15.58 0.05
C GLY A 172 13.65 16.59 -0.39
N MET A 173 14.05 17.45 0.54
CA MET A 173 15.10 18.43 0.30
C MET A 173 16.43 17.74 -0.05
N PRO A 174 17.29 18.38 -0.87
CA PRO A 174 18.59 17.83 -1.23
C PRO A 174 19.39 17.43 0.00
N THR A 175 19.68 16.13 0.14
CA THR A 175 20.42 15.60 1.29
C THR A 175 21.76 15.05 0.84
N MET A 176 22.80 15.28 1.64
CA MET A 176 24.13 14.75 1.40
C MET A 176 24.23 13.29 1.87
N GLU A 177 24.42 12.37 0.94
CA GLU A 177 24.69 10.96 1.18
C GLU A 177 26.14 10.66 0.76
N GLY A 178 27.07 10.86 1.70
CA GLY A 178 28.50 10.66 1.49
C GLY A 178 29.11 11.61 0.46
N LYS A 179 29.49 11.08 -0.71
CA LYS A 179 30.07 11.86 -1.83
C LYS A 179 29.04 12.30 -2.87
N ARG A 180 27.74 12.16 -2.58
CA ARG A 180 26.65 12.50 -3.49
C ARG A 180 25.61 13.33 -2.76
N MET A 181 25.06 14.35 -3.41
CA MET A 181 23.84 15.02 -2.94
C MET A 181 22.66 14.47 -3.73
N ILE A 182 21.59 14.07 -3.06
CA ILE A 182 20.46 13.37 -3.66
C ILE A 182 19.17 14.17 -3.44
N ALA A 183 18.33 14.24 -4.47
CA ALA A 183 16.95 14.73 -4.40
C ALA A 183 16.01 13.75 -5.10
N ILE A 184 14.78 13.62 -4.59
CA ILE A 184 13.77 12.71 -5.15
C ILE A 184 12.55 13.52 -5.58
N PHE A 185 12.12 13.29 -6.82
CA PHE A 185 10.97 13.91 -7.44
C PHE A 185 9.88 12.87 -7.69
N ALA A 186 8.68 13.17 -7.23
CA ALA A 186 7.47 12.39 -7.51
C ALA A 186 6.64 13.07 -8.60
N PRO A 187 5.97 12.29 -9.48
CA PRO A 187 5.15 12.85 -10.54
C PRO A 187 3.85 13.46 -9.98
N LYS A 188 3.49 14.68 -10.43
CA LYS A 188 2.22 15.33 -10.03
C LYS A 188 0.99 14.64 -10.62
N SER A 189 1.14 14.02 -11.79
CA SER A 189 0.07 13.25 -12.46
C SER A 189 -0.32 11.95 -11.75
N ALA A 190 0.43 11.54 -10.71
CA ALA A 190 0.03 10.42 -9.84
C ALA A 190 -1.02 10.82 -8.78
N LYS A 191 -1.66 11.99 -8.90
CA LYS A 191 -2.92 12.28 -8.18
C LYS A 191 -4.06 11.41 -8.72
N LYS A 192 -4.01 10.11 -8.39
CA LYS A 192 -5.23 9.44 -7.93
C LYS A 192 -5.70 10.19 -6.68
N LYS A 193 -7.01 10.40 -6.62
CA LYS A 193 -7.82 11.13 -5.62
C LYS A 193 -7.19 11.25 -4.21
N PRO A 194 -7.28 12.43 -3.57
CA PRO A 194 -6.66 12.71 -2.29
C PRO A 194 -7.18 11.75 -1.20
N SER A 195 -6.25 11.04 -0.57
CA SER A 195 -6.39 10.64 0.83
C SER A 195 -6.63 11.90 1.67
N GLY A 196 -7.64 11.83 2.53
CA GLY A 196 -8.33 12.98 3.10
C GLY A 196 -7.49 13.95 3.95
N PRO A 197 -8.10 15.09 4.32
CA PRO A 197 -7.43 16.15 5.06
C PRO A 197 -7.10 15.65 6.47
N LYS A 198 -5.83 15.75 6.86
CA LYS A 198 -5.46 15.85 8.27
C LYS A 198 -5.09 17.30 8.53
N GLU A 199 -6.10 18.00 9.02
CA GLU A 199 -6.01 19.28 9.70
C GLU A 199 -4.93 19.24 10.79
N ALA A 200 -4.23 20.38 10.87
CA ALA A 200 -3.44 20.81 11.98
C ALA A 200 -4.29 20.91 13.27
N LYS A 201 -3.73 20.44 14.38
CA LYS A 201 -3.98 20.95 15.75
C LYS A 201 -2.62 20.90 16.46
N GLU A 202 -1.91 22.02 16.51
CA GLU A 202 -2.00 23.08 17.54
C GLU A 202 -1.29 22.65 18.84
N ASP A 203 -0.20 23.37 19.08
CA ASP A 203 0.70 23.32 20.23
C ASP A 203 -0.04 23.22 21.57
N ARG A 204 0.29 22.18 22.32
CA ARG A 204 -0.15 21.98 23.70
C ARG A 204 0.85 22.69 24.61
N ALA A 205 0.58 23.95 24.93
CA ALA A 205 1.29 24.67 25.99
C ALA A 205 1.10 23.96 27.36
N PRO A 206 2.12 23.91 28.23
CA PRO A 206 2.00 23.29 29.56
C PRO A 206 1.13 24.15 30.48
N ARG A 207 0.29 23.48 31.28
CA ARG A 207 -0.58 24.11 32.29
C ARG A 207 0.27 24.74 33.39
N GLU A 208 0.11 26.05 33.61
CA GLU A 208 0.57 26.75 34.80
C GLU A 208 -0.24 26.32 36.03
N ASP A 209 0.50 26.05 37.09
CA ASP A 209 0.09 25.69 38.43
C ASP A 209 -0.68 26.85 39.07
N ARG A 210 -1.90 26.60 39.57
CA ARG A 210 -2.62 27.56 40.43
C ARG A 210 -2.90 26.90 41.78
N PRO A 211 -2.34 27.42 42.89
CA PRO A 211 -2.48 26.82 44.21
C PRO A 211 -3.88 27.03 44.80
N GLN A 212 -4.35 25.99 45.50
CA GLN A 212 -5.53 26.00 46.37
C GLN A 212 -5.31 26.88 47.60
N GLN A 213 -6.38 27.56 48.06
CA GLN A 213 -6.63 27.91 49.48
C GLN A 213 -8.01 28.60 49.66
N PRO A 214 -8.58 28.72 50.87
CA PRO A 214 -9.29 27.66 51.61
C PRO A 214 -10.76 28.05 51.97
N ARG A 215 -11.49 27.10 52.57
CA ARG A 215 -12.89 27.22 53.02
C ARG A 215 -13.03 28.15 54.22
N GLU A 216 -14.15 28.87 54.30
CA GLU A 216 -14.73 29.35 55.58
C GLU A 216 -16.26 29.17 55.63
N PRO A 217 -16.86 29.11 56.84
CA PRO A 217 -18.09 28.37 57.13
C PRO A 217 -19.39 29.22 57.16
N ARG A 218 -20.53 28.52 57.11
CA ARG A 218 -21.92 29.03 57.28
C ARG A 218 -22.15 29.64 58.67
N PRO A 219 -23.18 30.48 58.88
CA PRO A 219 -24.54 30.03 59.28
C PRO A 219 -25.65 30.96 58.69
N ALA A 220 -26.98 30.83 58.79
CA ALA A 220 -27.99 29.92 59.35
C ALA A 220 -29.32 30.21 58.57
N ALA A 221 -30.30 29.30 58.67
CA ALA A 221 -31.66 29.34 58.07
C ALA A 221 -32.59 30.38 58.78
N PRO A 222 -33.95 30.33 58.74
CA PRO A 222 -34.95 29.59 57.92
C PRO A 222 -36.22 30.41 57.50
N ALA A 223 -37.10 29.85 56.66
CA ALA A 223 -38.59 29.99 56.70
C ALA A 223 -39.20 29.31 55.43
N ALA A 224 -39.94 28.20 55.58
CA ALA A 224 -41.42 28.12 55.60
C ALA A 224 -42.06 28.42 54.22
N SER A 225 -42.94 27.63 53.62
CA SER A 225 -43.74 26.47 54.03
C SER A 225 -44.32 25.78 52.77
N PRO A 226 -44.94 24.58 52.91
CA PRO A 226 -45.32 23.67 51.83
C PRO A 226 -46.83 23.70 51.51
N ALA A 227 -47.24 23.15 50.37
CA ALA A 227 -48.61 22.65 50.14
C ALA A 227 -48.71 21.75 48.89
N PRO A 228 -49.70 20.83 48.82
CA PRO A 228 -49.53 19.49 48.24
C PRO A 228 -50.59 19.09 47.18
N GLU A 229 -50.48 17.83 46.74
CA GLU A 229 -51.58 16.86 46.57
C GLU A 229 -52.22 16.65 45.17
N ASN A 230 -52.13 15.38 44.71
CA ASN A 230 -53.12 14.49 44.01
C ASN A 230 -54.07 15.06 42.92
N LYS A 231 -54.56 14.36 41.90
CA LYS A 231 -54.42 13.06 41.17
C LYS A 231 -55.39 13.22 39.95
N PRO A 232 -55.51 12.27 39.01
CA PRO A 232 -56.11 12.47 37.69
C PRO A 232 -57.63 12.22 37.64
N GLU A 233 -58.28 12.79 36.63
CA GLU A 233 -59.38 12.18 35.86
C GLU A 233 -59.22 12.56 34.39
#